data_AF-A0A7C2FYG8-F1
#
_entry.id   AF-A0A7C2FYG8-F1
#
_cell.length_a   1.000
_cell.length_b   1.000
_cell.length_c   1.000
_cell.angle_alpha   90.00
_cell.angle_beta   90.00
_cell.angle_gamma   90.00
#
_symmetry.space_group_name_H-M   'P 1'
#
loop_
_entity.id
_entity.type
_entity.pdbx_description
1 polymer ?
#
loop_
_entity_poly.entity_id
_entity_poly.type
_entity_poly.pdbx_seq_one_letter_code
_entity_poly.pdbx_strand_id
1 'polypeptide(L)'
;DLNIAEEDSVGLTDKAAARAELEIAILRLPRLSNFDEFDPLKAEPDTAVRFVDRPSAVWPDLVIIPGSKTTVADLGFLRRSGLADWVVARAASGTPIMGICGGFQMLGRAIYDPDRVESDRTEVPGLGLLPVVTVFGRDKVTWRVRAQVLVDHGLFWGLKGLEVLGYEIHMGRTAGGEPVFKLFRPDGLSAEDGAVDASGLVFGTTVHGLFENPEFRRRLLDRLRAFRGLPPVGRPARFSRRAGYDRIAGVLRTHLNLGFIMSLVEEQRGG
;
A
#
# COMPACT_ATOMS: atom_id res chain seq x y z
N ASP A 1 20.69 35.02 8.64
CA ASP A 1 20.32 33.97 9.61
C ASP A 1 18.90 33.49 9.38
N LEU A 2 18.80 32.40 8.62
CA LEU A 2 17.57 31.65 8.41
C LEU A 2 17.48 30.61 9.54
N ASN A 3 16.92 31.05 10.66
CA ASN A 3 16.30 30.16 11.62
C ASN A 3 14.79 30.22 11.34
N ILE A 4 14.07 29.10 11.48
CA ILE A 4 12.62 28.87 11.25
C ILE A 4 12.33 27.93 10.06
N ALA A 5 12.17 26.63 10.40
CA ALA A 5 11.01 25.79 10.03
C ALA A 5 11.17 24.30 10.45
N GLU A 6 12.13 23.94 11.30
CA GLU A 6 12.22 22.56 11.84
C GLU A 6 11.38 22.33 13.12
N GLU A 7 10.96 23.37 13.83
CA GLU A 7 10.43 23.21 15.20
C GLU A 7 8.92 22.90 15.31
N ASP A 8 8.09 23.21 14.30
CA ASP A 8 6.63 22.98 14.39
C ASP A 8 6.18 21.57 13.97
N SER A 9 7.09 20.73 13.49
CA SER A 9 6.77 19.33 13.14
C SER A 9 6.90 18.36 14.31
N VAL A 10 7.61 18.73 15.37
CA VAL A 10 7.94 17.86 16.50
C VAL A 10 6.77 17.73 17.49
N GLY A 11 5.95 18.78 17.64
CA GLY A 11 4.87 18.81 18.64
C GLY A 11 3.60 18.01 18.30
N LEU A 12 3.30 17.79 17.01
CA LEU A 12 2.12 17.05 16.57
C LEU A 12 2.38 15.54 16.44
N THR A 13 3.61 15.14 16.12
CA THR A 13 4.03 13.73 16.02
C THR A 13 4.16 13.07 17.40
N ASP A 14 4.70 13.79 18.39
CA ASP A 14 4.97 13.19 19.71
C ASP A 14 3.70 12.93 20.54
N LYS A 15 2.65 13.74 20.39
CA LYS A 15 1.35 13.49 21.05
C LYS A 15 0.54 12.36 20.43
N ALA A 16 0.72 12.09 19.13
CA ALA A 16 0.09 10.97 18.45
C ALA A 16 0.81 9.64 18.75
N ALA A 17 2.14 9.64 18.81
CA ALA A 17 2.93 8.46 19.14
C ALA A 17 2.64 7.92 20.56
N ALA A 18 2.35 8.79 21.54
CA ALA A 18 1.98 8.38 22.90
C ALA A 18 0.57 7.76 23.04
N ARG A 19 -0.24 7.73 21.97
CA ARG A 19 -1.62 7.21 21.97
C ARG A 19 -1.89 6.09 20.96
N ALA A 20 -0.90 5.73 20.14
CA ALA A 20 -1.10 4.69 19.14
C ALA A 20 -1.28 3.33 19.82
N GLU A 21 -2.41 2.68 19.52
CA GLU A 21 -2.74 1.33 20.02
C GLU A 21 -2.42 0.26 18.97
N LEU A 22 -2.33 0.63 17.70
CA LEU A 22 -1.92 -0.26 16.61
C LEU A 22 -0.59 0.19 16.02
N GLU A 23 0.25 -0.76 15.65
CA GLU A 23 1.50 -0.50 14.94
C GLU A 23 1.52 -1.15 13.55
N ILE A 24 1.62 -0.34 12.50
CA ILE A 24 1.71 -0.79 11.11
C ILE A 24 3.13 -0.57 10.60
N ALA A 25 3.79 -1.66 10.20
CA ALA A 25 5.10 -1.63 9.56
C ALA A 25 4.96 -1.67 8.04
N ILE A 26 5.43 -0.65 7.35
CA ILE A 26 5.50 -0.60 5.88
C ILE A 26 6.96 -0.77 5.46
N LEU A 27 7.25 -1.73 4.58
CA LEU A 27 8.62 -1.92 4.10
C LEU A 27 9.05 -0.74 3.22
N ARG A 28 10.20 -0.14 3.55
CA ARG A 28 10.82 0.91 2.77
C ARG A 28 11.60 0.29 1.62
N LEU A 29 10.92 0.11 0.49
CA LEU A 29 11.54 -0.38 -0.74
C LEU A 29 12.34 0.74 -1.43
N PRO A 30 13.53 0.46 -1.99
CA PRO A 30 14.30 1.44 -2.76
C PRO A 30 13.51 2.04 -3.93
N ARG A 31 12.61 1.27 -4.53
CA ARG A 31 11.83 1.67 -5.72
C ARG A 31 10.33 1.67 -5.43
N LEU A 32 9.98 2.06 -4.21
CA LEU A 32 8.62 2.28 -3.73
C LEU A 32 7.82 3.15 -4.71
N SER A 33 6.64 2.68 -5.10
CA SER A 33 5.64 3.47 -5.82
C SER A 33 4.55 3.98 -4.85
N ASN A 34 3.81 5.01 -5.28
CA ASN A 34 2.58 5.49 -4.62
C ASN A 34 2.72 5.72 -3.10
N PHE A 35 3.83 6.31 -2.65
CA PHE A 35 4.16 6.50 -1.22
C PHE A 35 3.03 7.10 -0.37
N ASP A 36 2.23 7.98 -0.97
CA ASP A 36 1.11 8.68 -0.34
C ASP A 36 -0.14 7.79 -0.13
N GLU A 37 -0.16 6.56 -0.64
CA GLU A 37 -1.27 5.61 -0.46
C GLU A 37 -1.49 5.19 1.01
N PHE A 38 -0.49 5.42 1.86
CA PHE A 38 -0.51 5.09 3.29
C PHE A 38 -0.78 6.29 4.20
N ASP A 39 -0.86 7.51 3.65
CA ASP A 39 -1.22 8.69 4.43
C ASP A 39 -2.58 8.60 5.14
N PRO A 40 -3.62 7.94 4.57
CA PRO A 40 -4.86 7.71 5.31
C PRO A 40 -4.66 6.91 6.61
N LEU A 41 -3.68 6.01 6.68
CA LEU A 41 -3.37 5.26 7.90
C LEU A 41 -2.70 6.15 8.95
N LYS A 42 -1.82 7.06 8.53
CA LYS A 42 -1.16 8.03 9.42
C LYS A 42 -2.16 9.01 10.05
N ALA A 43 -3.30 9.23 9.40
CA ALA A 43 -4.36 10.10 9.88
C ALA A 43 -5.22 9.46 10.97
N GLU A 44 -5.14 8.14 11.19
CA GLU A 44 -5.90 7.44 12.23
C GLU A 44 -5.22 7.64 13.60
N PRO A 45 -5.91 8.23 14.60
CA PRO A 45 -5.29 8.64 15.85
C PRO A 45 -4.85 7.46 16.74
N ASP A 46 -5.39 6.26 16.49
CA ASP A 46 -5.06 5.02 17.20
C ASP A 46 -3.98 4.19 16.49
N THR A 47 -3.40 4.69 15.40
CA THR A 47 -2.50 3.93 14.54
C THR A 47 -1.15 4.63 14.38
N ALA A 48 -0.07 3.95 14.76
CA ALA A 48 1.30 4.34 14.43
C ALA A 48 1.72 3.66 13.12
N VAL A 49 2.24 4.45 12.18
CA VAL A 49 2.79 3.94 10.91
C VAL A 49 4.29 4.13 10.88
N ARG A 50 5.02 3.03 10.76
CA ARG A 50 6.49 2.98 10.72
C ARG A 50 6.96 2.48 9.36
N PHE A 51 7.91 3.18 8.75
CA PHE A 51 8.62 2.67 7.58
C PHE A 51 9.88 1.90 8.01
N VAL A 52 10.05 0.68 7.50
CA VAL A 52 11.08 -0.28 7.94
C VAL A 52 12.02 -0.61 6.79
N ASP A 53 13.31 -0.33 6.96
CA ASP A 53 14.37 -0.61 5.98
C ASP A 53 15.32 -1.74 6.42
N ARG A 54 15.17 -2.25 7.65
CA ARG A 54 15.94 -3.36 8.24
C ARG A 54 15.07 -4.14 9.24
N PRO A 55 15.36 -5.42 9.52
CA PRO A 55 14.60 -6.21 10.49
C PRO A 55 14.44 -5.48 11.83
N SER A 56 13.21 -5.38 12.31
CA SER A 56 12.88 -4.70 13.56
C SER A 56 12.53 -5.71 14.65
N ALA A 57 13.04 -5.45 15.85
CA ALA A 57 12.66 -6.19 17.05
C ALA A 57 11.20 -5.90 17.48
N VAL A 58 10.67 -4.72 17.13
CA VAL A 58 9.30 -4.32 17.46
C VAL A 58 8.31 -5.07 16.57
N TRP A 59 7.37 -5.77 17.19
CA TRP A 59 6.31 -6.54 16.54
C TRP A 59 5.19 -5.61 16.09
N PRO A 60 4.94 -5.48 14.78
CA PRO A 60 3.78 -4.74 14.31
C PRO A 60 2.52 -5.61 14.33
N ASP A 61 1.36 -4.96 14.33
CA ASP A 61 0.04 -5.56 14.14
C ASP A 61 -0.26 -5.86 12.67
N LEU A 62 0.45 -5.19 11.75
CA LEU A 62 0.35 -5.44 10.31
C LEU A 62 1.69 -5.11 9.64
N VAL A 63 2.16 -6.00 8.78
CA VAL A 63 3.27 -5.71 7.85
C VAL A 63 2.71 -5.48 6.45
N ILE A 64 3.08 -4.37 5.82
CA ILE A 64 2.73 -4.06 4.44
C ILE A 64 3.97 -4.10 3.57
N ILE A 65 3.94 -4.93 2.52
CA ILE A 65 4.85 -4.85 1.38
C ILE A 65 4.18 -3.99 0.31
N PRO A 66 4.63 -2.75 0.11
CA PRO A 66 3.98 -1.82 -0.79
C PRO A 66 4.28 -2.11 -2.26
N GLY A 67 3.70 -1.29 -3.16
CA GLY A 67 4.01 -1.35 -4.59
C GLY A 67 5.48 -1.05 -4.90
N SER A 68 6.01 -1.74 -5.90
CA SER A 68 7.35 -1.51 -6.43
C SER A 68 7.29 -1.14 -7.91
N LYS A 69 8.18 -0.23 -8.34
CA LYS A 69 8.39 0.05 -9.76
C LYS A 69 9.21 -1.04 -10.47
N THR A 70 9.96 -1.86 -9.72
CA THR A 70 10.74 -3.00 -10.22
C THR A 70 10.73 -4.12 -9.17
N THR A 71 9.72 -4.96 -9.25
CA THR A 71 9.41 -6.01 -8.26
C THR A 71 10.58 -6.95 -8.05
N VAL A 72 11.21 -7.46 -9.11
CA VAL A 72 12.35 -8.39 -9.00
C VAL A 72 13.54 -7.77 -8.25
N ALA A 73 13.88 -6.53 -8.56
CA ALA A 73 15.03 -5.87 -7.95
C ALA A 73 14.77 -5.44 -6.49
N ASP A 74 13.52 -5.15 -6.11
CA ASP A 74 13.13 -4.88 -4.73
C ASP A 74 13.00 -6.17 -3.91
N LEU A 75 12.54 -7.27 -4.50
CA LEU A 75 12.60 -8.60 -3.87
C LEU A 75 14.04 -9.00 -3.57
N GLY A 76 14.96 -8.74 -4.51
CA GLY A 76 16.39 -8.90 -4.28
C GLY A 76 16.92 -8.03 -3.14
N PHE A 77 16.42 -6.80 -2.99
CA PHE A 77 16.74 -5.96 -1.85
C PHE A 77 16.23 -6.55 -0.52
N LEU A 78 14.97 -7.00 -0.46
CA LEU A 78 14.39 -7.61 0.74
C LEU A 78 15.21 -8.81 1.23
N ARG A 79 15.71 -9.63 0.30
CA ARG A 79 16.61 -10.75 0.62
C ARG A 79 17.94 -10.28 1.19
N ARG A 80 18.61 -9.33 0.52
CA ARG A 80 19.93 -8.83 0.97
C ARG A 80 19.88 -8.08 2.29
N SER A 81 18.76 -7.42 2.61
CA SER A 81 18.59 -6.69 3.88
C SER A 81 18.11 -7.57 5.03
N GLY A 82 17.78 -8.84 4.79
CA GLY A 82 17.17 -9.75 5.77
C GLY A 82 15.68 -9.47 6.04
N LEU A 83 15.07 -8.51 5.35
CA LEU A 83 13.64 -8.22 5.49
C LEU A 83 12.76 -9.35 4.95
N ALA A 84 13.20 -10.08 3.93
CA ALA A 84 12.47 -11.24 3.41
C ALA A 84 12.25 -12.30 4.51
N ASP A 85 13.34 -12.69 5.18
CA ASP A 85 13.29 -13.68 6.27
C ASP A 85 12.50 -13.15 7.46
N TRP A 86 12.64 -11.85 7.75
CA TRP A 86 11.84 -11.18 8.78
C TRP A 86 10.34 -11.26 8.47
N VAL A 87 9.90 -10.94 7.26
CA VAL A 87 8.48 -11.04 6.87
C VAL A 87 7.97 -12.48 6.99
N VAL A 88 8.74 -13.46 6.51
CA VAL A 88 8.36 -14.88 6.60
C VAL A 88 8.23 -15.33 8.05
N ALA A 89 9.17 -14.92 8.91
CA ALA A 89 9.10 -15.21 10.35
C ALA A 89 7.88 -14.54 11.01
N ARG A 90 7.54 -13.31 10.61
CA ARG A 90 6.34 -12.59 11.09
C ARG A 90 5.06 -13.30 10.68
N ALA A 91 4.96 -13.72 9.42
CA ALA A 91 3.82 -14.51 8.94
C ALA A 91 3.66 -15.80 9.75
N ALA A 92 4.78 -16.52 9.99
CA ALA A 92 4.78 -17.76 10.76
C ALA A 92 4.38 -17.56 12.23
N SER A 93 4.64 -16.37 12.82
CA SER A 93 4.18 -16.00 14.16
C SER A 93 2.74 -15.48 14.22
N GLY A 94 2.00 -15.52 13.10
CA GLY A 94 0.62 -15.04 13.03
C GLY A 94 0.46 -13.52 12.90
N THR A 95 1.54 -12.80 12.59
CA THR A 95 1.43 -11.36 12.26
C THR A 95 0.79 -11.22 10.88
N PRO A 96 -0.29 -10.42 10.75
CA PRO A 96 -0.90 -10.14 9.46
C PRO A 96 0.07 -9.50 8.45
N ILE A 97 0.05 -9.98 7.20
CA ILE A 97 0.90 -9.49 6.11
C ILE A 97 0.02 -9.08 4.92
N MET A 98 0.25 -7.89 4.38
CA MET A 98 -0.44 -7.35 3.20
C MET A 98 0.56 -7.03 2.10
N GLY A 99 0.32 -7.53 0.88
CA GLY A 99 1.07 -7.15 -0.31
C GLY A 99 0.23 -6.30 -1.25
N ILE A 100 0.75 -5.17 -1.73
CA ILE A 100 0.08 -4.30 -2.71
C ILE A 100 0.87 -4.29 -4.01
N CYS A 101 0.20 -4.61 -5.13
CA CYS A 101 0.78 -4.65 -6.47
C CYS A 101 2.10 -5.44 -6.52
N GLY A 102 3.26 -4.79 -6.70
CA GLY A 102 4.57 -5.46 -6.62
C GLY A 102 4.76 -6.26 -5.32
N GLY A 103 4.30 -5.75 -4.18
CA GLY A 103 4.33 -6.49 -2.91
C GLY A 103 3.48 -7.75 -2.92
N PHE A 104 2.31 -7.74 -3.58
CA PHE A 104 1.50 -8.95 -3.78
C PHE A 104 2.23 -10.00 -4.62
N GLN A 105 2.89 -9.55 -5.70
CA GLN A 105 3.69 -10.42 -6.56
C GLN A 105 4.85 -11.06 -5.78
N MET A 106 5.52 -10.29 -4.90
CA MET A 106 6.59 -10.80 -4.03
C MET A 106 6.10 -11.86 -3.03
N LEU A 107 4.86 -11.80 -2.55
CA LEU A 107 4.30 -12.78 -1.62
C LEU A 107 4.06 -14.16 -2.26
N GLY A 108 3.96 -14.23 -3.59
CA GLY A 108 3.71 -15.47 -4.33
C GLY A 108 4.83 -16.49 -4.28
N ARG A 109 4.61 -17.63 -4.96
CA ARG A 109 5.60 -18.71 -5.12
C ARG A 109 6.72 -18.33 -6.08
N ALA A 110 6.38 -17.68 -7.19
CA ALA A 110 7.33 -17.32 -8.23
C ALA A 110 6.84 -16.13 -9.07
N ILE A 111 7.80 -15.40 -9.61
CA ILE A 111 7.63 -14.34 -10.59
C ILE A 111 8.36 -14.76 -11.85
N TYR A 112 7.65 -14.85 -12.97
CA TYR A 112 8.17 -15.16 -14.28
C TYR A 112 8.20 -13.89 -15.14
N ASP A 113 9.32 -13.65 -15.80
CA ASP A 113 9.52 -12.54 -16.74
C ASP A 113 10.14 -13.07 -18.04
N PRO A 114 9.39 -13.89 -18.81
CA PRO A 114 9.92 -14.58 -20.00
C PRO A 114 10.41 -13.60 -21.07
N ASP A 115 9.81 -12.41 -21.13
CA ASP A 115 10.11 -11.35 -22.08
C ASP A 115 11.18 -10.36 -21.58
N ARG A 116 11.68 -10.52 -20.35
CA ARG A 116 12.65 -9.62 -19.69
C ARG A 116 12.19 -8.16 -19.69
N VAL A 117 10.91 -7.95 -19.39
CA VAL A 117 10.27 -6.62 -19.35
C VAL A 117 10.73 -5.83 -18.13
N GLU A 118 10.88 -6.48 -16.99
CA GLU A 118 11.23 -5.84 -15.71
C GLU A 118 12.68 -6.14 -15.29
N SER A 119 13.19 -7.33 -15.59
CA SER A 119 14.54 -7.76 -15.16
C SER A 119 15.28 -8.62 -16.19
N ASP A 120 16.58 -8.83 -15.96
CA ASP A 120 17.43 -9.73 -16.74
C ASP A 120 17.15 -11.22 -16.46
N ARG A 121 16.45 -11.52 -15.36
CA ARG A 121 16.07 -12.86 -14.92
C ARG A 121 14.70 -13.22 -15.47
N THR A 122 14.61 -14.41 -16.06
CA THR A 122 13.34 -14.94 -16.60
C THR A 122 12.45 -15.56 -15.53
N GLU A 123 13.02 -15.92 -14.38
CA GLU A 123 12.30 -16.50 -13.25
C GLU A 123 12.99 -16.13 -11.94
N VAL A 124 12.19 -15.79 -10.94
CA VAL A 124 12.63 -15.51 -9.58
C VAL A 124 11.64 -16.14 -8.59
N PRO A 125 12.10 -16.96 -7.62
CA PRO A 125 11.20 -17.44 -6.56
C PRO A 125 10.69 -16.24 -5.76
N GLY A 126 9.43 -16.26 -5.36
CA GLY A 126 8.86 -15.26 -4.44
C GLY A 126 9.17 -15.59 -2.97
N LEU A 127 8.39 -15.03 -2.05
CA LEU A 127 8.48 -15.33 -0.61
C LEU A 127 7.73 -16.62 -0.24
N GLY A 128 6.85 -17.11 -1.11
CA GLY A 128 6.13 -18.37 -0.92
C GLY A 128 5.02 -18.33 0.13
N LEU A 129 4.55 -17.14 0.50
CA LEU A 129 3.51 -16.94 1.51
C LEU A 129 2.09 -17.07 0.94
N LEU A 130 1.92 -16.86 -0.36
CA LEU A 130 0.65 -17.04 -1.07
C LEU A 130 0.80 -18.09 -2.19
N PRO A 131 -0.24 -18.90 -2.46
CA PRO A 131 -0.23 -19.91 -3.52
C PRO A 131 -0.50 -19.29 -4.91
N VAL A 132 0.20 -18.21 -5.22
CA VAL A 132 0.06 -17.47 -6.49
C VAL A 132 1.35 -17.46 -7.28
N VAL A 133 1.24 -17.28 -8.59
CA VAL A 133 2.35 -17.01 -9.49
C VAL A 133 2.07 -15.75 -10.29
N THR A 134 3.11 -14.97 -10.56
CA THR A 134 3.03 -13.76 -11.39
C THR A 134 3.77 -13.99 -12.69
N VAL A 135 3.16 -13.59 -13.81
CA VAL A 135 3.83 -13.54 -15.11
C VAL A 135 3.83 -12.10 -15.60
N PHE A 136 5.01 -11.53 -15.82
CA PHE A 136 5.17 -10.25 -16.49
C PHE A 136 4.93 -10.38 -17.98
N GLY A 137 4.16 -9.45 -18.53
CA GLY A 137 3.97 -9.27 -19.96
C GLY A 137 4.21 -7.82 -20.36
N ARG A 138 4.15 -7.56 -21.67
CA ARG A 138 4.38 -6.23 -22.24
C ARG A 138 3.21 -5.27 -22.06
N ASP A 139 2.01 -5.81 -21.88
CA ASP A 139 0.80 -5.00 -21.76
C ASP A 139 0.65 -4.42 -20.36
N LYS A 140 0.53 -3.09 -20.30
CA LYS A 140 0.25 -2.37 -19.06
C LYS A 140 -1.25 -2.29 -18.83
N VAL A 141 -1.70 -2.74 -17.66
CA VAL A 141 -3.07 -2.58 -17.18
C VAL A 141 -3.14 -1.26 -16.42
N THR A 142 -4.06 -0.38 -16.81
CA THR A 142 -4.36 0.87 -16.10
C THR A 142 -5.85 1.12 -16.07
N TRP A 143 -6.50 0.85 -14.92
CA TRP A 143 -7.94 1.02 -14.77
C TRP A 143 -8.28 1.63 -13.42
N ARG A 144 -9.28 2.50 -13.38
CA ARG A 144 -10.02 2.74 -12.12
C ARG A 144 -10.99 1.58 -11.93
N VAL A 145 -11.06 1.04 -10.72
CA VAL A 145 -11.88 -0.13 -10.44
C VAL A 145 -12.75 0.09 -9.21
N ARG A 146 -13.92 -0.53 -9.22
CA ARG A 146 -14.69 -0.82 -8.01
C ARG A 146 -14.41 -2.27 -7.65
N ALA A 147 -13.94 -2.52 -6.42
CA ALA A 147 -13.65 -3.86 -5.92
C ALA A 147 -14.67 -4.22 -4.85
N GLN A 148 -15.25 -5.42 -4.93
CA GLN A 148 -16.13 -5.96 -3.90
C GLN A 148 -15.40 -7.07 -3.16
N VAL A 149 -15.36 -7.01 -1.82
CA VAL A 149 -14.74 -8.05 -0.99
C VAL A 149 -15.51 -9.36 -1.11
N LEU A 150 -14.82 -10.46 -1.42
CA LEU A 150 -15.40 -11.81 -1.57
C LEU A 150 -15.26 -12.68 -0.32
N VAL A 151 -14.23 -12.41 0.47
CA VAL A 151 -13.78 -13.23 1.61
C VAL A 151 -14.47 -12.77 2.89
N ASP A 152 -14.70 -13.71 3.82
CA ASP A 152 -15.33 -13.46 5.13
C ASP A 152 -14.61 -14.15 6.29
N HIS A 153 -13.28 -14.16 6.25
CA HIS A 153 -12.43 -14.78 7.28
C HIS A 153 -11.16 -13.95 7.53
N GLY A 154 -10.41 -14.29 8.59
CA GLY A 154 -9.19 -13.58 8.99
C GLY A 154 -9.38 -12.06 9.08
N LEU A 155 -8.57 -11.30 8.34
CA LEU A 155 -8.64 -9.83 8.26
C LEU A 155 -9.94 -9.30 7.62
N PHE A 156 -10.63 -10.12 6.84
CA PHE A 156 -11.84 -9.74 6.09
C PHE A 156 -13.14 -10.17 6.77
N TRP A 157 -13.09 -10.71 7.99
CA TRP A 157 -14.29 -11.09 8.73
C TRP A 157 -15.28 -9.92 8.86
N GLY A 158 -16.49 -10.11 8.35
CA GLY A 158 -17.56 -9.13 8.27
C GLY A 158 -17.45 -8.16 7.08
N LEU A 159 -16.35 -8.14 6.33
CA LEU A 159 -16.14 -7.20 5.23
C LEU A 159 -16.74 -7.70 3.91
N LYS A 160 -17.19 -8.95 3.82
CA LYS A 160 -17.78 -9.51 2.60
C LYS A 160 -18.89 -8.62 2.03
N GLY A 161 -18.81 -8.34 0.74
CA GLY A 161 -19.74 -7.47 0.03
C GLY A 161 -19.42 -5.97 0.13
N LEU A 162 -18.50 -5.56 1.01
CA LEU A 162 -18.04 -4.17 1.08
C LEU A 162 -17.40 -3.76 -0.25
N GLU A 163 -17.79 -2.59 -0.73
CA GLU A 163 -17.23 -2.01 -1.94
C GLU A 163 -16.12 -1.03 -1.61
N VAL A 164 -15.03 -1.11 -2.37
CA VAL A 164 -13.90 -0.20 -2.32
C VAL A 164 -13.63 0.37 -3.70
N LEU A 165 -13.27 1.64 -3.75
CA LEU A 165 -12.79 2.29 -4.96
C LEU A 165 -11.26 2.25 -4.97
N GLY A 166 -10.69 1.89 -6.11
CA GLY A 166 -9.25 1.81 -6.27
C GLY A 166 -8.84 1.91 -7.72
N TYR A 167 -7.59 1.53 -7.99
CA TYR A 167 -7.07 1.49 -9.35
C TYR A 167 -6.01 0.39 -9.53
N GLU A 168 -5.96 -0.16 -10.73
CA GLU A 168 -4.93 -1.09 -11.21
C GLU A 168 -3.88 -0.30 -12.00
N ILE A 169 -2.59 -0.51 -11.72
CA ILE A 169 -1.47 0.00 -12.53
C ILE A 169 -0.31 -0.99 -12.51
N HIS A 170 -0.35 -2.01 -13.37
CA HIS A 170 0.63 -3.09 -13.34
C HIS A 170 0.85 -3.72 -14.72
N MET A 171 1.98 -4.41 -14.88
CA MET A 171 2.31 -5.23 -16.06
C MET A 171 2.27 -6.74 -15.76
N GLY A 172 2.41 -7.11 -14.48
CA GLY A 172 2.35 -8.50 -14.04
C GLY A 172 0.91 -8.99 -13.91
N ARG A 173 0.63 -10.19 -14.40
CA ARG A 173 -0.63 -10.91 -14.18
C ARG A 173 -0.40 -11.96 -13.11
N THR A 174 -1.07 -11.83 -11.97
CA THR A 174 -0.97 -12.77 -10.86
C THR A 174 -2.20 -13.66 -10.83
N ALA A 175 -2.01 -14.97 -10.68
CA ALA A 175 -3.10 -15.94 -10.63
C ALA A 175 -2.85 -17.04 -9.59
N GLY A 176 -3.94 -17.64 -9.10
CA GLY A 176 -3.95 -18.68 -8.07
C GLY A 176 -4.51 -18.17 -6.73
N GLY A 177 -4.70 -19.09 -5.79
CA GLY A 177 -5.24 -18.79 -4.46
C GLY A 177 -6.73 -18.46 -4.43
N GLU A 178 -7.22 -18.15 -3.24
CA GLU A 178 -8.60 -17.67 -3.02
C GLU A 178 -8.65 -16.16 -3.28
N PRO A 179 -9.44 -15.67 -4.26
CA PRO A 179 -9.48 -14.26 -4.60
C PRO A 179 -10.11 -13.41 -3.50
N VAL A 180 -9.52 -12.24 -3.24
CA VAL A 180 -9.98 -11.30 -2.20
C VAL A 180 -11.10 -10.41 -2.72
N PHE A 181 -10.98 -9.98 -3.97
CA PHE A 181 -11.87 -9.00 -4.57
C PHE A 181 -12.45 -9.46 -5.90
N LYS A 182 -13.71 -9.08 -6.14
CA LYS A 182 -14.26 -8.99 -7.50
C LYS A 182 -14.16 -7.56 -7.99
N LEU A 183 -13.40 -7.36 -9.07
CA LEU A 183 -13.23 -6.07 -9.71
C LEU A 183 -14.31 -5.84 -10.76
N PHE A 184 -14.78 -4.60 -10.84
CA PHE A 184 -15.64 -4.08 -11.89
C PHE A 184 -14.91 -2.93 -12.59
N ARG A 185 -14.62 -3.12 -13.88
CA ARG A 185 -13.91 -2.16 -14.72
C ARG A 185 -14.89 -1.28 -15.50
N PRO A 186 -14.46 -0.08 -15.96
CA PRO A 186 -15.33 0.85 -16.69
C PRO A 186 -15.77 0.34 -18.07
N ASP A 187 -15.04 -0.62 -18.64
CA ASP A 187 -15.37 -1.30 -19.89
C ASP A 187 -16.50 -2.34 -19.75
N GLY A 188 -17.05 -2.50 -18.54
CA GLY A 188 -18.12 -3.44 -18.23
C GLY A 188 -17.63 -4.85 -17.90
N LEU A 189 -16.32 -5.10 -17.96
CA LEU A 189 -15.75 -6.41 -17.61
C LEU A 189 -15.57 -6.54 -16.09
N SER A 190 -15.71 -7.78 -15.60
CA SER A 190 -15.35 -8.15 -14.23
C SER A 190 -14.18 -9.11 -14.21
N ALA A 191 -13.32 -8.97 -13.20
CA ALA A 191 -12.21 -9.87 -12.95
C ALA A 191 -12.12 -10.20 -11.46
N GLU A 192 -11.45 -11.29 -11.12
CA GLU A 192 -11.06 -11.58 -9.74
C GLU A 192 -9.66 -11.04 -9.48
N ASP A 193 -9.42 -10.55 -8.26
CA ASP A 193 -8.13 -10.00 -7.85
C ASP A 193 -7.74 -10.42 -6.44
N GLY A 194 -6.42 -10.45 -6.26
CA GLY A 194 -5.77 -10.73 -5.00
C GLY A 194 -5.76 -12.22 -4.67
N ALA A 195 -5.09 -12.51 -3.56
CA ALA A 195 -5.18 -13.82 -2.94
C ALA A 195 -5.03 -13.70 -1.43
N VAL A 196 -5.69 -14.60 -0.71
CA VAL A 196 -5.57 -14.75 0.74
C VAL A 196 -5.15 -16.18 1.09
N ASP A 197 -4.42 -16.34 2.18
CA ASP A 197 -4.07 -17.64 2.73
C ASP A 197 -5.22 -18.26 3.56
N ALA A 198 -5.06 -19.51 3.96
CA ALA A 198 -6.10 -20.22 4.71
C ALA A 198 -6.38 -19.63 6.10
N SER A 199 -5.43 -18.91 6.71
CA SER A 199 -5.64 -18.22 7.98
C SER A 199 -6.38 -16.88 7.82
N GLY A 200 -6.37 -16.32 6.61
CA GLY A 200 -6.91 -14.99 6.34
C GLY A 200 -6.03 -13.85 6.87
N LEU A 201 -4.79 -14.13 7.27
CA LEU A 201 -3.85 -13.15 7.83
C LEU A 201 -2.81 -12.68 6.81
N VAL A 202 -2.52 -13.49 5.80
CA VAL A 202 -1.67 -13.11 4.68
C VAL A 202 -2.55 -12.87 3.46
N PHE A 203 -2.50 -11.67 2.90
CA PHE A 203 -3.17 -11.41 1.63
C PHE A 203 -2.38 -10.46 0.74
N GLY A 204 -2.69 -10.46 -0.55
CA GLY A 204 -2.24 -9.42 -1.45
C GLY A 204 -3.26 -9.10 -2.52
N THR A 205 -3.09 -7.96 -3.18
CA THR A 205 -4.00 -7.42 -4.20
C THR A 205 -3.23 -6.59 -5.22
N THR A 206 -3.72 -6.48 -6.45
CA THR A 206 -3.18 -5.52 -7.43
C THR A 206 -3.78 -4.12 -7.29
N VAL A 207 -4.86 -3.97 -6.48
CA VAL A 207 -5.59 -2.73 -6.30
C VAL A 207 -4.86 -1.78 -5.36
N HIS A 208 -4.56 -0.58 -5.85
CA HIS A 208 -4.08 0.53 -5.04
C HIS A 208 -5.21 1.40 -4.50
N GLY A 209 -4.90 2.21 -3.48
CA GLY A 209 -5.82 3.19 -2.91
C GLY A 209 -6.84 2.61 -1.93
N LEU A 210 -6.66 1.36 -1.49
CA LEU A 210 -7.57 0.70 -0.54
C LEU A 210 -7.82 1.54 0.71
N PHE A 211 -6.76 2.11 1.30
CA PHE A 211 -6.87 2.90 2.53
C PHE A 211 -7.54 4.26 2.34
N GLU A 212 -7.76 4.72 1.11
CA GLU A 212 -8.55 5.94 0.88
C GLU A 212 -10.04 5.73 1.15
N ASN A 213 -10.50 4.47 1.15
CA ASN A 213 -11.86 4.08 1.48
C ASN A 213 -12.01 4.04 3.00
N PRO A 214 -12.71 5.02 3.62
CA PRO A 214 -12.70 5.18 5.07
C PRO A 214 -13.32 3.97 5.79
N GLU A 215 -14.38 3.39 5.23
CA GLU A 215 -15.03 2.22 5.81
C GLU A 215 -14.11 1.00 5.79
N PHE A 216 -13.51 0.68 4.63
CA PHE A 216 -12.54 -0.42 4.53
C PHE A 216 -11.38 -0.24 5.50
N ARG A 217 -10.76 0.95 5.51
CA ARG A 217 -9.66 1.27 6.41
C ARG A 217 -10.03 1.05 7.87
N ARG A 218 -11.16 1.63 8.33
CA ARG A 218 -11.56 1.50 9.74
C ARG A 218 -11.88 0.07 10.13
N ARG A 219 -12.59 -0.67 9.27
CA ARG A 219 -12.98 -2.05 9.55
C ARG A 219 -11.78 -3.00 9.58
N LEU A 220 -10.80 -2.79 8.69
CA LEU A 220 -9.52 -3.50 8.74
C LEU A 220 -8.78 -3.21 10.05
N LEU A 221 -8.65 -1.94 10.44
CA LEU A 221 -7.99 -1.56 11.69
C LEU A 221 -8.72 -2.11 12.90
N ASP A 222 -10.05 -2.05 12.94
CA ASP A 222 -10.84 -2.65 14.03
C ASP A 222 -10.70 -4.18 14.08
N ARG A 223 -10.41 -4.83 12.95
CA ARG A 223 -10.06 -6.25 12.93
C ARG A 223 -8.69 -6.52 13.58
N LEU A 224 -7.70 -5.67 13.32
CA LEU A 224 -6.41 -5.73 14.01
C LEU A 224 -6.56 -5.48 15.53
N ARG A 225 -7.42 -4.52 15.92
CA ARG A 225 -7.77 -4.27 17.33
C ARG A 225 -8.35 -5.50 17.99
N ALA A 226 -9.26 -6.21 17.30
CA ALA A 226 -9.83 -7.45 17.82
C ALA A 226 -8.78 -8.54 18.06
N PHE A 227 -7.77 -8.69 17.19
CA PHE A 227 -6.65 -9.61 17.43
C PHE A 227 -5.83 -9.24 18.66
N ARG A 228 -5.76 -7.94 18.97
CA ARG A 228 -5.14 -7.40 20.19
C ARG A 228 -6.03 -7.39 21.43
N GLY A 229 -7.29 -7.81 21.33
CA GLY A 229 -8.27 -7.74 22.41
C GLY A 229 -8.73 -6.31 22.75
N LEU A 230 -8.55 -5.37 21.83
CA LEU A 230 -8.95 -3.97 21.97
C LEU A 230 -10.38 -3.75 21.43
N PRO A 231 -11.17 -2.86 22.04
CA PRO A 231 -12.51 -2.52 21.53
C PRO A 231 -12.42 -1.77 20.20
N PRO A 232 -13.40 -1.92 19.28
CA PRO A 232 -13.39 -1.21 18.00
C PRO A 232 -13.54 0.31 18.19
N VAL A 233 -12.92 1.10 17.30
CA VAL A 233 -13.13 2.56 17.26
C VAL A 233 -14.39 2.90 16.46
N GLY A 234 -14.70 2.13 15.41
CA GLY A 234 -15.93 2.21 14.63
C GLY A 234 -16.08 3.41 13.70
N ARG A 235 -15.32 4.51 13.91
CA ARG A 235 -15.38 5.71 13.07
C ARG A 235 -14.02 6.00 12.43
N PRO A 236 -13.91 6.06 11.08
CA PRO A 236 -12.66 6.44 10.44
C PRO A 236 -12.30 7.90 10.71
N ALA A 237 -11.01 8.18 10.81
CA ALA A 237 -10.52 9.54 10.75
C ALA A 237 -10.84 10.19 9.39
N ARG A 238 -11.08 11.51 9.39
CA ARG A 238 -11.24 12.25 8.15
C ARG A 238 -9.87 12.39 7.48
N PHE A 239 -9.80 12.00 6.22
CA PHE A 239 -8.62 12.17 5.37
C PHE A 239 -9.02 12.75 4.02
N SER A 240 -8.25 13.70 3.51
CA SER A 240 -8.46 14.31 2.19
C SER A 240 -7.12 14.73 1.59
N ARG A 241 -6.71 14.07 0.50
CA ARG A 241 -5.53 14.49 -0.29
C ARG A 241 -5.69 15.91 -0.82
N ARG A 242 -6.90 16.25 -1.26
CA ARG A 242 -7.22 17.58 -1.82
C ARG A 242 -6.90 18.71 -0.85
N ALA A 243 -7.23 18.53 0.43
CA ALA A 243 -6.88 19.51 1.45
C ALA A 243 -5.36 19.69 1.63
N GLY A 244 -4.58 18.63 1.43
CA GLY A 244 -3.12 18.69 1.39
C GLY A 244 -2.59 19.50 0.20
N TYR A 245 -3.10 19.20 -1.00
CA TYR A 245 -2.74 19.93 -2.21
C TYR A 245 -3.17 21.41 -2.15
N ASP A 246 -4.36 21.71 -1.63
CA ASP A 246 -4.84 23.08 -1.48
C ASP A 246 -3.95 23.90 -0.52
N ARG A 247 -3.40 23.26 0.53
CA ARG A 247 -2.42 23.90 1.42
C ARG A 247 -1.10 24.19 0.72
N ILE A 248 -0.55 23.21 -0.01
CA ILE A 248 0.69 23.41 -0.78
C ILE A 248 0.48 24.50 -1.84
N ALA A 249 -0.62 24.44 -2.58
CA ALA A 249 -0.99 25.45 -3.56
C ALA A 249 -1.15 26.84 -2.92
N GLY A 250 -1.71 26.91 -1.71
CA GLY A 250 -1.76 28.14 -0.92
C GLY A 250 -0.37 28.70 -0.61
N VAL A 251 0.53 27.88 -0.07
CA VAL A 251 1.93 28.28 0.23
C VAL A 251 2.67 28.74 -1.02
N LEU A 252 2.53 27.99 -2.14
CA LEU A 252 3.14 28.37 -3.42
C LEU A 252 2.57 29.68 -3.94
N ARG A 253 1.25 29.93 -3.83
CA ARG A 253 0.65 31.22 -4.21
C ARG A 253 1.17 32.40 -3.37
N THR A 254 1.51 32.15 -2.10
CA THR A 254 2.03 33.19 -1.21
C THR A 254 3.52 33.49 -1.44
N HIS A 255 4.32 32.50 -1.87
CA HIS A 255 5.78 32.63 -1.98
C HIS A 255 6.31 32.68 -3.42
N LEU A 256 5.50 32.30 -4.40
CA LEU A 256 5.84 32.39 -5.81
C LEU A 256 4.92 33.38 -6.50
N ASN A 257 5.51 34.27 -7.30
CA ASN A 257 4.75 35.08 -8.23
C ASN A 257 4.32 34.20 -9.41
N LEU A 258 3.25 33.44 -9.22
CA LEU A 258 2.71 32.54 -10.23
C LEU A 258 2.27 33.32 -11.48
N GLY A 259 1.90 34.60 -11.36
CA GLY A 259 1.60 35.47 -12.51
C GLY A 259 2.81 35.67 -13.41
N PHE A 260 3.99 35.92 -12.83
CA PHE A 260 5.25 36.06 -13.56
C PHE A 260 5.72 34.74 -14.20
N ILE A 261 5.54 33.62 -13.51
CA ILE A 261 5.90 32.30 -14.07
C ILE A 261 4.97 31.94 -15.24
N MET A 262 3.67 32.22 -15.12
CA MET A 262 2.70 31.95 -16.18
C MET A 262 2.93 32.85 -17.41
N SER A 263 3.29 34.13 -17.21
CA SER A 263 3.61 35.03 -18.33
C SER A 263 4.81 34.56 -19.14
N LEU A 264 5.84 33.98 -18.49
CA LEU A 264 7.01 33.40 -19.17
C LEU A 264 6.66 32.15 -19.99
N VAL A 265 5.70 31.34 -19.52
CA VAL A 265 5.24 30.13 -20.22
C VAL A 265 4.36 30.47 -21.44
N GLU A 266 3.56 31.54 -21.34
CA GLU A 266 2.75 32.03 -22.45
C GLU A 266 3.60 32.70 -23.55
N GLU A 267 4.66 33.42 -23.17
CA GLU A 267 5.62 34.01 -24.12
C GLU A 267 6.34 32.95 -24.97
N GLN A 268 6.64 31.78 -24.43
CA GLN A 268 7.29 30.68 -25.17
C GLN A 268 6.33 29.88 -26.08
N ARG A 269 5.01 30.02 -25.92
CA ARG A 269 4.02 29.35 -26.78
C ARG A 269 3.53 30.24 -27.93
N GLY A 270 3.89 31.52 -27.92
CA GLY A 270 3.52 32.51 -28.92
C GLY A 270 4.62 32.89 -29.91
N GLY A 271 5.78 32.21 -29.90
CA GLY A 271 6.88 32.38 -30.85
C GLY A 271 7.10 31.13 -31.69
#